data_AF-F3L361-F1
#
_entry.id   AF-F3L361-F1
#
_cell.length_a   1.000
_cell.length_b   1.000
_cell.length_c   1.000
_cell.angle_alpha   90.00
_cell.angle_beta   90.00
_cell.angle_gamma   90.00
#
_symmetry.space_group_name_H-M   'P 1'
#
loop_
_entity.id
_entity.type
_entity.pdbx_description
1 polymer ?
#
loop_
_entity_poly.entity_id
_entity_poly.type
_entity_poly.pdbx_seq_one_letter_code
_entity_poly.pdbx_strand_id
1 'polypeptide(L)'
;MTLHLLDINDCKLGFGTSEEQDFHPGIAYWDGSNYTFGESARPKLKRCPTDMLHRYWMQPALEPLTPPLGHARHNADLVHAQIDQITQGHVAETLIAVPGHYSDEQLSLILGILRATTLEPVRLIHRSIGISYSQAKAPRVLHLELQLHQLAATELHIVDRELTVKRTTTVAGQGLFALRDRLLQVINSVFIDQARFDALRSGKDEQDLADQIDTLLAANPTFEAEYYFHCQGHTVALDHDQLRPAYQPIIDAITRFGPAQAQCLIEDHNFKVSHFCPTTWTTETVDSRILFDQLTTWVELTPNSDAFTLIDTLPCEPQEDRAQVTNSDTVQTLPFGLSNYKAIPLKQWLKHKAPSASLDGWALTLSSNAPELITVNGRLVSRQQKLTPGDTININGSVMTLIEISG
;
A
#
# COMPACT_ATOMS: atom_id res chain seq x y z
N MET A 1 -31.42 1.86 7.55
CA MET A 1 -30.83 0.68 6.90
C MET A 1 -29.47 0.44 7.56
N THR A 2 -28.97 -0.79 7.56
CA THR A 2 -27.64 -1.08 8.13
C THR A 2 -26.58 -0.71 7.10
N LEU A 3 -25.67 0.18 7.47
CA LEU A 3 -24.59 0.62 6.58
C LEU A 3 -23.59 -0.52 6.37
N HIS A 4 -23.27 -0.78 5.11
CA HIS A 4 -22.24 -1.74 4.71
C HIS A 4 -21.01 -1.03 4.15
N LEU A 5 -19.89 -1.74 4.14
CA LEU A 5 -18.68 -1.40 3.39
C LEU A 5 -18.55 -2.35 2.21
N LEU A 6 -18.20 -1.83 1.04
CA LEU A 6 -17.55 -2.57 -0.04
C LEU A 6 -16.09 -2.13 -0.10
N ASP A 7 -15.19 -2.97 0.40
CA ASP A 7 -13.73 -2.75 0.36
C ASP A 7 -13.14 -3.33 -0.91
N ILE A 8 -12.85 -2.48 -1.91
CA ILE A 8 -12.33 -2.91 -3.21
C ILE A 8 -10.81 -3.10 -3.13
N ASN A 9 -10.41 -4.37 -3.10
CA ASN A 9 -9.04 -4.84 -3.26
C ASN A 9 -9.06 -6.17 -4.02
N ASP A 10 -8.30 -6.30 -5.11
CA ASP A 10 -8.33 -7.48 -5.99
C ASP A 10 -7.82 -8.77 -5.31
N CYS A 11 -7.07 -8.65 -4.21
CA CYS A 11 -6.62 -9.77 -3.40
C CYS A 11 -7.65 -10.19 -2.34
N LYS A 12 -8.34 -9.22 -1.73
CA LYS A 12 -9.21 -9.41 -0.57
C LYS A 12 -10.37 -8.41 -0.60
N LEU A 13 -11.31 -8.60 -1.52
CA LEU A 13 -12.55 -7.82 -1.63
C LEU A 13 -13.38 -8.07 -0.37
N GLY A 14 -13.70 -7.02 0.37
CA GLY A 14 -14.49 -7.12 1.59
C GLY A 14 -15.93 -6.63 1.38
N PHE A 15 -16.91 -7.32 1.96
CA PHE A 15 -18.28 -6.82 2.02
C PHE A 15 -18.92 -7.15 3.37
N GLY A 16 -19.66 -6.20 3.94
CA GLY A 16 -20.34 -6.42 5.22
C GLY A 16 -20.41 -5.18 6.11
N THR A 17 -20.71 -5.42 7.38
CA THR A 17 -20.82 -4.43 8.46
C THR A 17 -19.59 -4.51 9.38
N SER A 18 -19.57 -3.74 10.47
CA SER A 18 -18.54 -3.87 11.51
C SER A 18 -18.58 -5.22 12.24
N GLU A 19 -19.76 -5.87 12.29
CA GLU A 19 -19.97 -7.12 13.05
C GLU A 19 -19.87 -8.37 12.18
N GLU A 20 -20.35 -8.29 10.93
CA GLU A 20 -20.42 -9.40 9.99
C GLU A 20 -19.84 -8.96 8.65
N GLN A 21 -18.67 -9.50 8.31
CA GLN A 21 -17.98 -9.21 7.06
C GLN A 21 -17.33 -10.46 6.46
N ASP A 22 -17.47 -10.57 5.14
CA ASP A 22 -16.86 -11.61 4.34
C ASP A 22 -15.76 -11.03 3.44
N PHE A 23 -14.81 -11.88 3.09
CA PHE A 23 -13.68 -11.52 2.24
C PHE A 23 -13.51 -12.52 1.10
N HIS A 24 -13.34 -12.01 -0.11
CA HIS A 24 -13.25 -12.81 -1.32
C HIS A 24 -12.12 -12.31 -2.22
N PRO A 25 -11.26 -13.18 -2.77
CA PRO A 25 -10.31 -12.74 -3.78
C PRO A 25 -11.03 -12.46 -5.11
N GLY A 26 -10.47 -11.56 -5.92
CA GLY A 26 -10.95 -11.24 -7.26
C GLY A 26 -10.59 -12.32 -8.29
N ILE A 27 -11.02 -13.56 -8.06
CA ILE A 27 -10.75 -14.73 -8.91
C ILE A 27 -12.07 -15.28 -9.45
N ALA A 28 -12.11 -15.60 -10.75
CA ALA A 28 -13.24 -16.19 -11.43
C ALA A 28 -12.78 -17.45 -12.17
N TYR A 29 -13.55 -18.54 -12.04
CA TYR A 29 -13.39 -19.80 -12.77
C TYR A 29 -14.67 -20.12 -13.51
N TRP A 30 -14.56 -20.59 -14.75
CA TRP A 30 -15.68 -21.09 -15.55
C TRP A 30 -15.59 -22.60 -15.68
N ASP A 31 -16.60 -23.33 -15.21
CA ASP A 31 -16.60 -24.80 -15.25
C ASP A 31 -17.18 -25.40 -16.56
N GLY A 32 -17.55 -24.54 -17.51
CA GLY A 32 -18.29 -24.92 -18.72
C GLY A 32 -19.78 -24.53 -18.67
N SER A 33 -20.32 -24.23 -17.49
CA SER A 33 -21.74 -23.94 -17.27
C SER A 33 -22.01 -22.80 -16.28
N ASN A 34 -21.19 -22.67 -15.23
CA ASN A 34 -21.37 -21.68 -14.18
C ASN A 34 -20.03 -21.03 -13.80
N TYR A 35 -20.13 -19.81 -13.29
CA TYR A 35 -19.00 -19.16 -12.65
C TYR A 35 -18.87 -19.63 -11.21
N THR A 36 -17.64 -19.92 -10.81
CA THR A 36 -17.23 -19.97 -9.41
C THR A 36 -16.31 -18.78 -9.14
N PHE A 37 -16.58 -18.04 -8.06
CA PHE A 37 -15.75 -16.90 -7.68
C PHE A 37 -15.02 -17.13 -6.35
N GLY A 38 -14.02 -16.30 -6.08
CA GLY A 38 -13.41 -16.17 -4.77
C GLY A 38 -12.58 -17.39 -4.35
N GLU A 39 -12.62 -17.70 -3.04
CA GLU A 39 -11.88 -18.83 -2.45
C GLU A 39 -12.26 -20.17 -3.07
N SER A 40 -13.52 -20.36 -3.47
CA SER A 40 -13.96 -21.60 -4.14
C SER A 40 -13.31 -21.80 -5.51
N ALA A 41 -12.87 -20.73 -6.17
CA ALA A 41 -12.16 -20.79 -7.45
C ALA A 41 -10.64 -20.97 -7.29
N ARG A 42 -10.06 -20.62 -6.13
CA ARG A 42 -8.61 -20.63 -5.89
C ARG A 42 -7.94 -21.99 -6.15
N PRO A 43 -8.52 -23.16 -5.77
CA PRO A 43 -7.92 -24.49 -6.04
C PRO A 43 -7.83 -24.87 -7.53
N LYS A 44 -8.29 -23.99 -8.44
CA LYS A 44 -8.23 -24.18 -9.89
C LYS A 44 -7.11 -23.37 -10.56
N LEU A 45 -6.49 -22.41 -9.87
CA LEU A 45 -5.54 -21.44 -10.45
C LEU A 45 -4.44 -22.09 -11.29
N LYS A 46 -3.84 -23.17 -10.80
CA LYS A 46 -2.73 -23.87 -11.48
C LYS A 46 -3.21 -25.08 -12.28
N ARG A 47 -4.40 -25.60 -11.97
CA ARG A 47 -4.99 -26.78 -12.62
C ARG A 47 -5.73 -26.45 -13.91
N CYS A 48 -6.37 -25.28 -13.98
CA CYS A 48 -7.24 -24.86 -15.08
C CYS A 48 -6.97 -23.39 -15.48
N PRO A 49 -5.71 -22.98 -15.75
CA PRO A 49 -5.37 -21.57 -15.93
C PRO A 49 -6.07 -20.90 -17.13
N THR A 50 -6.44 -21.67 -18.16
CA THR A 50 -7.14 -21.16 -19.35
C THR A 50 -8.60 -20.83 -19.11
N ASP A 51 -9.18 -21.39 -18.04
CA ASP A 51 -10.60 -21.24 -17.69
C ASP A 51 -10.78 -20.27 -16.51
N MET A 52 -9.84 -19.35 -16.34
CA MET A 52 -9.81 -18.42 -15.21
C MET A 52 -9.45 -17.00 -15.60
N LEU A 53 -10.04 -16.05 -14.87
CA LEU A 53 -9.63 -14.64 -14.90
C LEU A 53 -9.52 -14.12 -13.46
N HIS A 54 -8.55 -13.26 -13.23
CA HIS A 54 -8.22 -12.78 -11.90
C HIS A 54 -7.63 -11.37 -11.89
N ARG A 55 -7.80 -10.62 -12.99
CA ARG A 55 -7.38 -9.21 -13.14
C ARG A 55 -8.55 -8.24 -13.23
N TYR A 56 -9.79 -8.73 -13.21
CA TYR A 56 -10.97 -7.94 -13.52
C TYR A 56 -11.29 -6.86 -12.48
N TRP A 57 -10.87 -7.03 -11.22
CA TRP A 57 -10.86 -5.96 -10.21
C TRP A 57 -9.65 -5.03 -10.31
N MET A 58 -8.49 -5.50 -10.76
CA MET A 58 -7.34 -4.63 -10.98
C MET A 58 -7.58 -3.65 -12.14
N GLN A 59 -8.27 -4.14 -13.17
CA GLN A 59 -8.50 -3.43 -14.44
C GLN A 59 -9.95 -3.63 -14.88
N PRO A 60 -10.93 -3.05 -14.15
CA PRO A 60 -12.31 -3.03 -14.63
C PRO A 60 -12.33 -2.30 -15.97
N ALA A 61 -13.01 -2.91 -16.94
CA ALA A 61 -12.92 -2.54 -18.35
C ALA A 61 -14.16 -3.01 -19.14
N LEU A 62 -14.47 -2.29 -20.22
CA LEU A 62 -15.52 -2.63 -21.20
C LEU A 62 -14.93 -3.15 -22.51
N GLU A 63 -13.62 -3.35 -22.58
CA GLU A 63 -12.95 -4.03 -23.68
C GLU A 63 -13.32 -5.52 -23.72
N PRO A 64 -13.58 -6.09 -24.91
CA PRO A 64 -13.87 -7.51 -25.04
C PRO A 64 -12.78 -8.43 -24.47
N LEU A 65 -13.19 -9.42 -23.68
CA LEU A 65 -12.29 -10.47 -23.18
C LEU A 65 -11.71 -11.27 -24.35
N THR A 66 -10.38 -11.38 -24.37
CA THR A 66 -9.65 -12.17 -25.35
C THR A 66 -8.57 -13.00 -24.65
N PRO A 67 -8.74 -14.33 -24.53
CA PRO A 67 -9.92 -15.12 -24.91
C PRO A 67 -11.15 -14.81 -24.03
N PRO A 68 -12.37 -15.13 -24.49
CA PRO A 68 -13.56 -15.02 -23.65
C PRO A 68 -13.50 -16.03 -22.50
N LEU A 69 -14.10 -15.66 -21.36
CA LEU A 69 -14.31 -16.55 -20.23
C LEU A 69 -15.80 -16.75 -20.02
N GLY A 70 -16.35 -17.89 -20.43
CA GLY A 70 -17.79 -18.17 -20.31
C GLY A 70 -18.65 -17.18 -21.10
N HIS A 71 -19.64 -16.61 -20.44
CA HIS A 71 -20.58 -15.63 -21.02
C HIS A 71 -20.19 -14.15 -20.79
N ALA A 72 -19.15 -13.88 -20.01
CA ALA A 72 -18.66 -12.55 -19.73
C ALA A 72 -18.08 -11.95 -21.01
N ARG A 73 -18.54 -10.74 -21.36
CA ARG A 73 -18.06 -10.01 -22.53
C ARG A 73 -16.83 -9.19 -22.18
N HIS A 74 -16.77 -8.65 -20.97
CA HIS A 74 -15.73 -7.74 -20.49
C HIS A 74 -15.45 -7.99 -18.99
N ASN A 75 -14.38 -7.38 -18.46
CA ASN A 75 -14.07 -7.45 -17.02
C ASN A 75 -15.22 -6.92 -16.15
N ALA A 76 -15.95 -5.89 -16.61
CA ALA A 76 -17.10 -5.34 -15.92
C ALA A 76 -18.22 -6.37 -15.63
N ASP A 77 -18.47 -7.32 -16.55
CA ASP A 77 -19.48 -8.35 -16.36
C ASP A 77 -19.08 -9.31 -15.20
N LEU A 78 -17.78 -9.58 -15.03
CA LEU A 78 -17.27 -10.41 -13.93
C LEU A 78 -17.30 -9.68 -12.58
N VAL A 79 -17.00 -8.37 -12.59
CA VAL A 79 -17.15 -7.52 -11.39
C VAL A 79 -18.61 -7.54 -10.92
N HIS A 80 -19.55 -7.28 -11.83
CA HIS A 80 -20.99 -7.32 -11.54
C HIS A 80 -21.42 -8.68 -10.99
N ALA A 81 -21.08 -9.78 -11.68
CA ALA A 81 -21.44 -11.13 -11.26
C ALA A 81 -20.86 -11.51 -9.88
N GLN A 82 -19.63 -11.08 -9.56
CA GLN A 82 -19.06 -11.34 -8.25
C GLN A 82 -19.73 -10.50 -7.15
N ILE A 83 -20.08 -9.24 -7.41
CA ILE A 83 -20.86 -8.42 -6.46
C ILE A 83 -22.20 -9.08 -6.17
N ASP A 84 -22.92 -9.53 -7.20
CA ASP A 84 -24.20 -10.22 -7.02
C ASP A 84 -24.06 -11.51 -6.20
N GLN A 85 -22.97 -12.28 -6.41
CA GLN A 85 -22.70 -13.47 -5.61
C GLN A 85 -22.43 -13.14 -4.13
N ILE A 86 -21.63 -12.12 -3.85
CA ILE A 86 -21.22 -11.74 -2.49
C ILE A 86 -22.39 -11.13 -1.72
N THR A 87 -23.16 -10.27 -2.39
CA THR A 87 -24.30 -9.58 -1.77
C THR A 87 -25.54 -10.46 -1.66
N GLN A 88 -25.63 -11.53 -2.48
CA GLN A 88 -26.80 -12.41 -2.57
C GLN A 88 -28.11 -11.65 -2.79
N GLY A 89 -28.04 -10.49 -3.46
CA GLY A 89 -29.20 -9.61 -3.69
C GLY A 89 -29.64 -8.78 -2.47
N HIS A 90 -28.82 -8.70 -1.43
CA HIS A 90 -29.07 -7.84 -0.27
C HIS A 90 -29.09 -6.37 -0.68
N VAL A 91 -30.10 -5.62 -0.19
CA VAL A 91 -30.20 -4.17 -0.43
C VAL A 91 -29.53 -3.45 0.74
N ALA A 92 -28.47 -2.72 0.45
CA ALA A 92 -27.69 -2.02 1.47
C ALA A 92 -27.21 -0.65 1.01
N GLU A 93 -27.37 0.34 1.88
CA GLU A 93 -26.56 1.55 1.86
C GLU A 93 -25.10 1.15 2.04
N THR A 94 -24.25 1.53 1.11
CA THR A 94 -22.89 1.01 1.01
C THR A 94 -21.88 2.13 0.87
N LEU A 95 -20.92 2.19 1.79
CA LEU A 95 -19.69 2.97 1.63
C LEU A 95 -18.73 2.17 0.74
N ILE A 96 -18.13 2.83 -0.25
CA ILE A 96 -17.20 2.17 -1.17
C ILE A 96 -15.78 2.64 -0.86
N ALA A 97 -14.91 1.73 -0.43
CA ALA A 97 -13.48 2.00 -0.32
C ALA A 97 -12.80 1.58 -1.63
N VAL A 98 -12.20 2.54 -2.33
CA VAL A 98 -11.59 2.32 -3.65
C VAL A 98 -10.06 2.35 -3.58
N PRO A 99 -9.38 1.49 -4.35
CA PRO A 99 -7.93 1.49 -4.39
C PRO A 99 -7.42 2.73 -5.12
N GLY A 100 -6.30 3.29 -4.67
CA GLY A 100 -5.77 4.55 -5.19
C GLY A 100 -5.23 4.50 -6.63
N HIS A 101 -5.18 3.33 -7.26
CA HIS A 101 -4.72 3.18 -8.64
C HIS A 101 -5.84 3.28 -9.68
N TYR A 102 -7.11 3.36 -9.25
CA TYR A 102 -8.21 3.53 -10.18
C TYR A 102 -8.19 4.94 -10.78
N SER A 103 -8.34 5.00 -12.10
CA SER A 103 -8.62 6.24 -12.83
C SER A 103 -10.08 6.67 -12.66
N ASP A 104 -10.39 7.93 -12.98
CA ASP A 104 -11.75 8.46 -12.99
C ASP A 104 -12.70 7.63 -13.88
N GLU A 105 -12.20 7.10 -14.99
CA GLU A 105 -12.96 6.21 -15.88
C GLU A 105 -13.30 4.89 -15.19
N GLN A 106 -12.34 4.28 -14.49
CA GLN A 106 -12.56 3.05 -13.74
C GLN A 106 -13.50 3.27 -12.55
N LEU A 107 -13.36 4.39 -11.83
CA LEU A 107 -14.29 4.77 -10.76
C LEU A 107 -15.71 4.95 -11.31
N SER A 108 -15.85 5.66 -12.44
CA SER A 108 -17.13 5.85 -13.12
C SER A 108 -17.75 4.51 -13.54
N LEU A 109 -16.94 3.59 -14.07
CA LEU A 109 -17.38 2.26 -14.45
C LEU A 109 -17.85 1.45 -13.25
N ILE A 110 -17.09 1.44 -12.14
CA ILE A 110 -17.48 0.75 -10.90
C ILE A 110 -18.78 1.31 -10.34
N LEU A 111 -18.93 2.63 -10.25
CA LEU A 111 -20.17 3.26 -9.81
C LEU A 111 -21.34 2.92 -10.76
N GLY A 112 -21.08 2.86 -12.07
CA GLY A 112 -22.05 2.41 -13.07
C GLY A 112 -22.49 0.95 -12.86
N ILE A 113 -21.54 0.06 -12.53
CA ILE A 113 -21.82 -1.35 -12.20
C ILE A 113 -22.66 -1.44 -10.93
N LEU A 114 -22.29 -0.72 -9.87
CA LEU A 114 -23.02 -0.72 -8.60
C LEU A 114 -24.47 -0.23 -8.76
N ARG A 115 -24.74 0.72 -9.67
CA ARG A 115 -26.11 1.14 -10.01
C ARG A 115 -26.95 0.04 -10.66
N ALA A 116 -26.33 -1.02 -11.17
CA ALA A 116 -26.98 -2.19 -11.74
C ALA A 116 -27.08 -3.37 -10.74
N THR A 117 -26.68 -3.17 -9.49
CA THR A 117 -26.83 -4.15 -8.40
C THR A 117 -27.85 -3.66 -7.37
N THR A 118 -28.04 -4.41 -6.28
CA THR A 118 -28.90 -4.04 -5.15
C THR A 118 -28.23 -3.09 -4.16
N LEU A 119 -26.97 -2.73 -4.38
CA LEU A 119 -26.24 -1.83 -3.50
C LEU A 119 -26.59 -0.37 -3.80
N GLU A 120 -26.70 0.43 -2.75
CA GLU A 120 -26.89 1.88 -2.83
C GLU A 120 -25.61 2.57 -2.36
N PRO A 121 -24.72 3.00 -3.27
CA PRO A 121 -23.51 3.72 -2.89
C PRO A 121 -23.87 5.04 -2.22
N VAL A 122 -23.43 5.24 -0.98
CA VAL A 122 -23.68 6.47 -0.22
C VAL A 122 -22.45 7.36 -0.08
N ARG A 123 -21.25 6.76 -0.10
CA ARG A 123 -19.96 7.44 0.15
C ARG A 123 -18.85 6.75 -0.63
N LEU A 124 -17.89 7.53 -1.11
CA LEU A 124 -16.70 7.03 -1.80
C LEU A 124 -15.44 7.48 -1.04
N ILE A 125 -14.65 6.53 -0.53
CA ILE A 125 -13.41 6.83 0.23
C ILE A 125 -12.20 6.24 -0.47
N HIS A 126 -11.09 6.97 -0.44
CA HIS A 126 -9.79 6.42 -0.81
C HIS A 126 -9.39 5.38 0.23
N ARG A 127 -9.21 4.11 -0.16
CA ARG A 127 -8.96 2.99 0.75
C ARG A 127 -7.80 3.25 1.72
N SER A 128 -6.69 3.80 1.23
CA SER A 128 -5.54 4.11 2.07
C SER A 128 -5.78 5.21 3.13
N ILE A 129 -6.75 6.12 2.94
CA ILE A 129 -7.19 7.04 4.00
C ILE A 129 -7.86 6.25 5.11
N GLY A 130 -8.78 5.37 4.73
CA GLY A 130 -9.51 4.54 5.69
C GLY A 130 -8.55 3.72 6.55
N ILE A 131 -7.61 3.01 5.93
CA ILE A 131 -6.61 2.20 6.67
C ILE A 131 -5.72 3.07 7.57
N SER A 132 -5.26 4.20 7.05
CA SER A 132 -4.22 5.00 7.72
C SER A 132 -4.77 5.89 8.82
N TYR A 133 -6.06 6.25 8.82
CA TYR A 133 -6.61 7.26 9.72
C TYR A 133 -6.33 7.03 11.21
N SER A 134 -6.58 5.82 11.73
CA SER A 134 -6.29 5.50 13.13
C SER A 134 -4.87 5.01 13.37
N GLN A 135 -4.14 4.68 12.31
CA GLN A 135 -2.81 4.08 12.38
C GLN A 135 -1.69 5.10 12.20
N ALA A 136 -1.98 6.24 11.58
CA ALA A 136 -1.02 7.29 11.29
C ALA A 136 -0.48 7.91 12.60
N LYS A 137 0.83 7.77 12.78
CA LYS A 137 1.62 8.23 13.93
C LYS A 137 2.82 9.07 13.49
N ALA A 138 2.92 9.38 12.19
CA ALA A 138 4.02 10.17 11.64
C ALA A 138 3.50 11.17 10.60
N PRO A 139 4.19 12.32 10.41
CA PRO A 139 3.81 13.32 9.41
C PRO A 139 3.76 12.79 7.98
N ARG A 140 4.52 11.72 7.69
CA ARG A 140 4.55 11.03 6.41
C ARG A 140 4.28 9.54 6.64
N VAL A 141 3.23 9.04 5.99
CA VAL A 141 2.80 7.65 6.02
C VAL A 141 2.91 7.08 4.60
N LEU A 142 3.43 5.87 4.50
CA LEU A 142 3.37 5.06 3.29
C LEU A 142 2.47 3.86 3.57
N HIS A 143 1.30 3.85 2.95
CA HIS A 143 0.46 2.67 2.92
C HIS A 143 0.87 1.78 1.74
N LEU A 144 1.33 0.58 2.04
CA LEU A 144 1.88 -0.39 1.09
C LEU A 144 0.91 -1.57 1.01
N GLU A 145 0.18 -1.66 -0.09
CA GLU A 145 -0.82 -2.69 -0.35
C GLU A 145 -0.24 -3.74 -1.29
N LEU A 146 -0.05 -4.97 -0.80
CA LEU A 146 0.30 -6.11 -1.63
C LEU A 146 -0.96 -6.66 -2.31
N GLN A 147 -1.44 -5.92 -3.31
CA GLN A 147 -2.56 -6.31 -4.16
C GLN A 147 -2.24 -7.59 -4.94
N LEU A 148 -3.24 -8.22 -5.56
CA LEU A 148 -3.07 -9.54 -6.19
C LEU A 148 -1.99 -9.48 -7.28
N HIS A 149 -1.96 -8.41 -8.07
CA HIS A 149 -1.08 -8.32 -9.25
C HIS A 149 -0.01 -7.24 -9.20
N GLN A 150 -0.07 -6.36 -8.21
CA GLN A 150 0.86 -5.24 -8.06
C GLN A 150 1.11 -4.91 -6.60
N LEU A 151 2.19 -4.18 -6.34
CA LEU A 151 2.33 -3.40 -5.11
C LEU A 151 1.73 -2.03 -5.38
N ALA A 152 0.79 -1.58 -4.56
CA ALA A 152 0.33 -0.19 -4.57
C ALA A 152 0.92 0.53 -3.36
N ALA A 153 1.66 1.62 -3.60
CA ALA A 153 2.25 2.46 -2.58
C ALA A 153 1.54 3.82 -2.58
N THR A 154 0.76 4.08 -1.54
CA THR A 154 0.08 5.35 -1.33
C THR A 154 0.82 6.18 -0.30
N GLU A 155 1.21 7.40 -0.68
CA GLU A 155 1.84 8.37 0.21
C GLU A 155 0.77 9.29 0.80
N LEU A 156 0.68 9.35 2.13
CA LEU A 156 -0.21 10.23 2.88
C LEU A 156 0.60 11.15 3.80
N HIS A 157 0.20 12.41 3.90
CA HIS A 157 0.82 13.37 4.82
C HIS A 157 -0.19 13.88 5.82
N ILE A 158 0.26 14.11 7.05
CA ILE A 158 -0.45 14.91 8.04
C ILE A 158 0.01 16.36 7.88
N VAL A 159 -0.90 17.24 7.47
CA VAL A 159 -0.65 18.68 7.31
C VAL A 159 -1.82 19.42 7.93
N ASP A 160 -1.57 20.42 8.77
CA ASP A 160 -2.62 21.27 9.37
C ASP A 160 -3.77 20.49 10.02
N ARG A 161 -3.46 19.36 10.69
CA ARG A 161 -4.43 18.44 11.31
C ARG A 161 -5.35 17.76 10.30
N GLU A 162 -4.89 17.55 9.08
CA GLU A 162 -5.57 16.76 8.07
C GLU A 162 -4.63 15.67 7.55
N LEU A 163 -5.11 14.43 7.52
CA LEU A 163 -4.46 13.34 6.82
C LEU A 163 -4.93 13.36 5.37
N THR A 164 -4.02 13.60 4.44
CA THR A 164 -4.31 13.74 3.00
C THR A 164 -3.50 12.76 2.17
N VAL A 165 -4.14 12.05 1.25
CA VAL A 165 -3.45 11.29 0.19
C VAL A 165 -2.77 12.26 -0.77
N LYS A 166 -1.49 12.04 -1.03
CA LYS A 166 -0.72 12.82 -2.01
C LYS A 166 -0.64 12.15 -3.36
N ARG A 167 -0.48 10.83 -3.37
CA ARG A 167 -0.42 10.01 -4.59
C ARG A 167 -0.44 8.53 -4.25
N THR A 168 -0.89 7.75 -5.22
CA THR A 168 -0.68 6.31 -5.27
C THR A 168 0.20 5.97 -6.47
N THR A 169 1.20 5.13 -6.26
CA THR A 169 2.08 4.62 -7.33
C THR A 169 2.05 3.11 -7.31
N THR A 170 1.84 2.49 -8.47
CA THR A 170 1.83 1.02 -8.59
C THR A 170 3.16 0.49 -9.13
N VAL A 171 3.50 -0.71 -8.70
CA VAL A 171 4.63 -1.49 -9.24
C VAL A 171 4.08 -2.81 -9.76
N ALA A 172 3.92 -2.88 -11.08
CA ALA A 172 3.43 -4.07 -11.76
C ALA A 172 4.36 -5.28 -11.50
N GLY A 173 3.77 -6.46 -11.38
CA GLY A 173 4.51 -7.71 -11.14
C GLY A 173 5.07 -7.85 -9.71
N GLN A 174 4.80 -6.89 -8.82
CA GLN A 174 5.16 -6.96 -7.40
C GLN A 174 3.93 -7.17 -6.50
N GLY A 175 2.92 -7.89 -7.00
CA GLY A 175 1.75 -8.30 -6.21
C GLY A 175 1.89 -9.69 -5.61
N LEU A 176 0.83 -10.09 -4.90
CA LEU A 176 0.79 -11.35 -4.18
C LEU A 176 0.87 -12.58 -5.10
N PHE A 177 0.25 -12.52 -6.28
CA PHE A 177 0.31 -13.59 -7.28
C PHE A 177 1.76 -13.87 -7.69
N ALA A 178 2.52 -12.81 -7.99
CA ALA A 178 3.93 -12.94 -8.35
C ALA A 178 4.82 -13.36 -7.17
N LEU A 179 4.45 -13.01 -5.93
CA LEU A 179 5.13 -13.53 -4.74
C LEU A 179 4.92 -15.03 -4.59
N ARG A 180 3.67 -15.51 -4.71
CA ARG A 180 3.35 -16.95 -4.68
C ARG A 180 4.13 -17.72 -5.75
N ASP A 181 4.19 -17.21 -6.97
CA ASP A 181 4.98 -17.84 -8.04
C ASP A 181 6.47 -17.92 -7.70
N ARG A 182 7.05 -16.85 -7.14
CA ARG A 182 8.44 -16.87 -6.69
C ARG A 182 8.69 -17.85 -5.55
N LEU A 183 7.78 -17.92 -4.58
CA LEU A 183 7.83 -18.89 -3.49
C LEU A 183 7.78 -20.32 -4.04
N LEU A 184 6.90 -20.62 -4.98
CA LEU A 184 6.83 -21.92 -5.66
C LEU A 184 8.16 -22.27 -6.33
N GLN A 185 8.79 -21.33 -7.04
CA GLN A 185 10.09 -21.57 -7.68
C GLN A 185 11.20 -21.84 -6.66
N VAL A 186 11.23 -21.08 -5.56
CA VAL A 186 12.18 -21.30 -4.47
C VAL A 186 11.98 -22.69 -3.85
N ILE A 187 10.75 -23.04 -3.49
CA ILE A 187 10.42 -24.36 -2.92
C ILE A 187 10.78 -25.48 -3.89
N ASN A 188 10.46 -25.34 -5.19
CA ASN A 188 10.80 -26.34 -6.20
C ASN A 188 12.31 -26.53 -6.35
N SER A 189 13.10 -25.46 -6.28
CA SER A 189 14.56 -25.58 -6.33
C SER A 189 15.09 -26.49 -5.22
N VAL A 190 14.51 -26.39 -4.02
CA VAL A 190 14.86 -27.25 -2.87
C VAL A 190 14.41 -28.70 -3.10
N PHE A 191 13.24 -28.95 -3.69
CA PHE A 191 12.82 -30.30 -4.10
C PHE A 191 13.77 -30.92 -5.14
N ILE A 192 14.20 -30.15 -6.13
CA ILE A 192 15.15 -30.61 -7.15
C ILE A 192 16.51 -30.95 -6.52
N ASP A 193 16.97 -30.12 -5.58
CA ASP A 193 18.29 -30.28 -4.96
C ASP A 193 18.33 -31.43 -3.95
N GLN A 194 17.34 -31.50 -3.05
CA GLN A 194 17.32 -32.45 -1.94
C GLN A 194 16.64 -33.77 -2.29
N ALA A 195 15.57 -33.74 -3.10
CA ALA A 195 14.74 -34.91 -3.41
C ALA A 195 14.86 -35.39 -4.86
N ARG A 196 15.60 -34.67 -5.72
CA ARG A 196 15.71 -34.96 -7.17
C ARG A 196 14.34 -35.05 -7.85
N PHE A 197 13.41 -34.25 -7.37
CA PHE A 197 12.02 -34.23 -7.79
C PHE A 197 11.64 -32.83 -8.29
N ASP A 198 11.01 -32.75 -9.46
CA ASP A 198 10.47 -31.49 -9.99
C ASP A 198 8.98 -31.41 -9.66
N ALA A 199 8.66 -30.64 -8.63
CA ALA A 199 7.32 -30.48 -8.09
C ALA A 199 6.42 -29.56 -8.93
N LEU A 200 6.97 -28.86 -9.93
CA LEU A 200 6.21 -28.00 -10.84
C LEU A 200 5.94 -28.66 -12.20
N ARG A 201 6.22 -29.96 -12.32
CA ARG A 201 6.01 -30.72 -13.57
C ARG A 201 4.53 -30.84 -13.94
N SER A 202 3.62 -30.84 -12.97
CA SER A 202 2.19 -30.95 -13.20
C SER A 202 1.43 -29.82 -12.50
N GLY A 203 0.38 -29.29 -13.15
CA GLY A 203 -0.46 -28.25 -12.55
C GLY A 203 -1.21 -28.72 -11.29
N LYS A 204 -1.35 -30.05 -11.10
CA LYS A 204 -1.88 -30.62 -9.86
C LYS A 204 -0.88 -30.42 -8.71
N ASP A 205 0.36 -30.82 -8.91
CA ASP A 205 1.40 -30.74 -7.87
C ASP A 205 1.76 -29.28 -7.56
N GLU A 206 1.80 -28.43 -8.59
CA GLU A 206 1.96 -26.98 -8.43
C GLU A 206 0.82 -26.36 -7.59
N GLN A 207 -0.44 -26.77 -7.83
CA GLN A 207 -1.56 -26.35 -6.99
C GLN A 207 -1.41 -26.87 -5.55
N ASP A 208 -1.05 -28.13 -5.38
CA ASP A 208 -0.92 -28.76 -4.07
C ASP A 208 0.18 -28.07 -3.23
N LEU A 209 1.26 -27.58 -3.86
CA LEU A 209 2.26 -26.72 -3.22
C LEU A 209 1.77 -25.28 -2.98
N ALA A 210 1.02 -24.70 -3.91
CA ALA A 210 0.47 -23.34 -3.77
C ALA A 210 -0.50 -23.26 -2.58
N ASP A 211 -1.34 -24.27 -2.41
CA ASP A 211 -2.28 -24.38 -1.28
C ASP A 211 -1.53 -24.50 0.06
N GLN A 212 -0.37 -25.18 0.07
CA GLN A 212 0.51 -25.25 1.25
C GLN A 212 1.16 -23.91 1.58
N ILE A 213 1.59 -23.13 0.58
CA ILE A 213 2.10 -21.77 0.80
C ILE A 213 1.05 -20.92 1.52
N ASP A 214 -0.19 -20.94 1.04
CA ASP A 214 -1.30 -20.20 1.65
C ASP A 214 -1.57 -20.68 3.08
N THR A 215 -1.55 -22.00 3.31
CA THR A 215 -1.81 -22.59 4.64
C THR A 215 -0.68 -22.35 5.64
N LEU A 216 0.58 -22.44 5.20
CA LEU A 216 1.74 -22.38 6.10
C LEU A 216 2.26 -20.97 6.32
N LEU A 217 2.19 -20.09 5.32
CA LEU A 217 2.67 -18.72 5.46
C LEU A 217 1.54 -17.76 5.82
N ALA A 218 0.43 -17.79 5.07
CA ALA A 218 -0.62 -16.79 5.25
C ALA A 218 -1.53 -17.07 6.46
N ALA A 219 -1.74 -18.34 6.86
CA ALA A 219 -2.58 -18.65 8.02
C ALA A 219 -1.82 -18.58 9.36
N ASN A 220 -0.48 -18.58 9.35
CA ASN A 220 0.31 -18.52 10.57
C ASN A 220 0.66 -17.06 10.93
N PRO A 221 0.32 -16.57 12.14
CA PRO A 221 0.57 -15.19 12.52
C PRO A 221 2.08 -14.91 12.74
N THR A 222 2.85 -15.92 13.12
CA THR A 222 4.27 -15.82 13.45
C THR A 222 5.12 -16.52 12.41
N PHE A 223 6.33 -16.01 12.18
CA PHE A 223 7.32 -16.69 11.36
C PHE A 223 7.88 -17.91 12.11
N GLU A 224 7.82 -19.09 11.51
CA GLU A 224 8.40 -20.32 12.07
C GLU A 224 9.89 -20.44 11.71
N ALA A 225 10.66 -21.17 12.52
CA ALA A 225 12.07 -21.40 12.21
C ALA A 225 12.25 -22.12 10.85
N GLU A 226 11.37 -23.08 10.57
CA GLU A 226 11.33 -23.85 9.33
C GLU A 226 9.89 -24.10 8.89
N TYR A 227 9.68 -24.10 7.58
CA TYR A 227 8.44 -24.51 6.92
C TYR A 227 8.63 -25.80 6.15
N TYR A 228 7.75 -26.76 6.38
CA TYR A 228 7.81 -28.09 5.76
C TYR A 228 6.81 -28.22 4.62
N PHE A 229 7.31 -28.42 3.40
CA PHE A 229 6.50 -28.60 2.20
C PHE A 229 6.53 -30.05 1.73
N HIS A 230 5.37 -30.54 1.28
CA HIS A 230 5.13 -31.94 0.95
C HIS A 230 4.62 -32.06 -0.47
N CYS A 231 5.21 -32.94 -1.28
CA CYS A 231 4.72 -33.21 -2.63
C CYS A 231 5.06 -34.64 -3.07
N GLN A 232 4.07 -35.40 -3.51
CA GLN A 232 4.22 -36.77 -4.04
C GLN A 232 5.10 -37.69 -3.18
N GLY A 233 4.97 -37.61 -1.85
CA GLY A 233 5.73 -38.43 -0.89
C GLY A 233 7.13 -37.90 -0.55
N HIS A 234 7.56 -36.80 -1.14
CA HIS A 234 8.76 -36.06 -0.76
C HIS A 234 8.42 -34.93 0.21
N THR A 235 9.34 -34.66 1.14
CA THR A 235 9.26 -33.53 2.07
C THR A 235 10.56 -32.74 2.00
N VAL A 236 10.45 -31.42 1.99
CA VAL A 236 11.58 -30.49 2.13
C VAL A 236 11.28 -29.48 3.22
N ALA A 237 12.32 -29.01 3.89
CA ALA A 237 12.25 -27.92 4.87
C ALA A 237 12.91 -26.67 4.28
N LEU A 238 12.29 -25.51 4.50
CA LEU A 238 12.82 -24.21 4.14
C LEU A 238 12.83 -23.28 5.35
N ASP A 239 13.96 -22.62 5.59
CA ASP A 239 14.08 -21.58 6.60
C ASP A 239 13.82 -20.16 6.04
N HIS A 240 13.93 -19.17 6.91
CA HIS A 240 13.79 -17.75 6.57
C HIS A 240 14.73 -17.29 5.45
N ASP A 241 15.99 -17.70 5.48
CA ASP A 241 16.99 -17.23 4.52
C ASP A 241 16.81 -17.87 3.15
N GLN A 242 16.36 -19.12 3.10
CA GLN A 242 15.98 -19.79 1.86
C GLN A 242 14.75 -19.15 1.20
N LEU A 243 13.82 -18.61 1.97
CA LEU A 243 12.63 -17.92 1.45
C LEU A 243 12.92 -16.47 0.99
N ARG A 244 13.94 -15.82 1.55
CA ARG A 244 14.33 -14.42 1.26
C ARG A 244 14.37 -14.04 -0.23
N PRO A 245 14.92 -14.86 -1.15
CA PRO A 245 14.96 -14.52 -2.57
C PRO A 245 13.58 -14.26 -3.18
N ALA A 246 12.52 -14.92 -2.68
CA ALA A 246 11.16 -14.69 -3.16
C ALA A 246 10.65 -13.30 -2.77
N TYR A 247 11.03 -12.79 -1.60
CA TYR A 247 10.59 -11.49 -1.08
C TYR A 247 11.43 -10.32 -1.61
N GLN A 248 12.72 -10.55 -1.93
CA GLN A 248 13.66 -9.48 -2.27
C GLN A 248 13.14 -8.50 -3.36
N PRO A 249 12.53 -8.93 -4.47
CA PRO A 249 12.03 -7.98 -5.46
C PRO A 249 10.91 -7.05 -4.96
N ILE A 250 10.13 -7.47 -3.96
CA ILE A 250 9.13 -6.59 -3.31
C ILE A 250 9.84 -5.59 -2.41
N ILE A 251 10.84 -6.03 -1.64
CA ILE A 251 11.64 -5.15 -0.77
C ILE A 251 12.38 -4.09 -1.60
N ASP A 252 12.98 -4.48 -2.72
CA ASP A 252 13.62 -3.56 -3.66
C ASP A 252 12.60 -2.58 -4.25
N ALA A 253 11.36 -3.04 -4.49
CA ALA A 253 10.29 -2.18 -4.95
C ALA A 253 9.87 -1.14 -3.90
N ILE A 254 9.68 -1.56 -2.65
CA ILE A 254 9.32 -0.68 -1.54
C ILE A 254 10.42 0.36 -1.27
N THR A 255 11.70 -0.04 -1.38
CA THR A 255 12.86 0.84 -1.14
C THR A 255 12.80 2.14 -1.95
N ARG A 256 12.26 2.09 -3.17
CA ARG A 256 12.16 3.25 -4.07
C ARG A 256 11.23 4.36 -3.55
N PHE A 257 10.38 4.07 -2.58
CA PHE A 257 9.46 5.04 -1.98
C PHE A 257 10.02 5.76 -0.75
N GLY A 258 11.29 5.55 -0.39
CA GLY A 258 11.91 6.15 0.79
C GLY A 258 11.25 5.76 2.11
N PRO A 259 11.06 4.47 2.40
CA PRO A 259 10.40 3.97 3.60
C PRO A 259 11.11 4.33 4.91
N ALA A 260 12.43 4.56 4.89
CA ALA A 260 13.18 4.99 6.07
C ALA A 260 12.81 6.40 6.60
N GLN A 261 12.02 7.17 5.83
CA GLN A 261 11.55 8.52 6.18
C GLN A 261 10.01 8.56 6.32
N ALA A 262 9.37 7.43 6.58
CA ALA A 262 7.94 7.32 6.76
C ALA A 262 7.58 6.22 7.77
N GLN A 263 6.40 6.34 8.37
CA GLN A 263 5.74 5.17 8.91
C GLN A 263 5.21 4.34 7.75
N CYS A 264 5.57 3.06 7.70
CA CYS A 264 5.14 2.13 6.65
C CYS A 264 4.04 1.23 7.21
N LEU A 265 2.81 1.44 6.74
CA LEU A 265 1.67 0.55 7.00
C LEU A 265 1.63 -0.49 5.88
N ILE A 266 1.85 -1.76 6.20
CA ILE A 266 1.99 -2.83 5.21
C ILE A 266 0.80 -3.78 5.31
N GLU A 267 -0.01 -3.81 4.25
CA GLU A 267 -1.04 -4.83 4.08
C GLU A 267 -0.48 -5.94 3.17
N ASP A 268 0.06 -6.99 3.79
CA ASP A 268 0.70 -8.11 3.10
C ASP A 268 -0.13 -9.40 3.12
N HIS A 269 -1.37 -9.34 3.59
CA HIS A 269 -2.27 -10.48 3.70
C HIS A 269 -1.64 -11.67 4.45
N ASN A 270 -0.85 -11.38 5.49
CA ASN A 270 -0.09 -12.32 6.30
C ASN A 270 1.08 -13.01 5.60
N PHE A 271 1.52 -12.54 4.42
CA PHE A 271 2.72 -13.06 3.77
C PHE A 271 4.03 -12.57 4.40
N LYS A 272 3.97 -11.83 5.51
CA LYS A 272 5.12 -11.46 6.35
C LYS A 272 6.18 -10.64 5.61
N VAL A 273 5.77 -9.83 4.63
CA VAL A 273 6.69 -8.96 3.89
C VAL A 273 7.45 -8.04 4.84
N SER A 274 6.80 -7.57 5.90
CA SER A 274 7.42 -6.74 6.96
C SER A 274 8.63 -7.40 7.63
N HIS A 275 8.68 -8.74 7.72
CA HIS A 275 9.79 -9.46 8.35
C HIS A 275 11.07 -9.45 7.50
N PHE A 276 10.92 -9.25 6.19
CA PHE A 276 12.04 -9.14 5.26
C PHE A 276 12.47 -7.68 5.02
N CYS A 277 11.75 -6.70 5.60
CA CYS A 277 12.12 -5.30 5.52
C CYS A 277 13.40 -5.00 6.32
N PRO A 278 14.24 -4.04 5.87
CA PRO A 278 15.34 -3.51 6.67
C PRO A 278 14.86 -3.00 8.04
N THR A 279 15.66 -3.26 9.08
CA THR A 279 15.38 -2.81 10.46
C THR A 279 15.38 -1.28 10.63
N THR A 280 15.87 -0.54 9.64
CA THR A 280 15.84 0.92 9.60
C THR A 280 14.46 1.47 9.21
N TRP A 281 13.52 0.63 8.79
CA TRP A 281 12.17 1.05 8.42
C TRP A 281 11.23 0.91 9.62
N THR A 282 10.40 1.92 9.86
CA THR A 282 9.31 1.84 10.84
C THR A 282 8.12 1.15 10.16
N THR A 283 7.99 -0.17 10.31
CA THR A 283 6.92 -0.96 9.68
C THR A 283 5.87 -1.41 10.68
N GLU A 284 4.62 -1.40 10.25
CA GLU A 284 3.46 -1.91 10.99
C GLU A 284 2.57 -2.68 10.01
N THR A 285 2.30 -3.95 10.29
CA THR A 285 1.36 -4.74 9.48
C THR A 285 -0.07 -4.32 9.82
N VAL A 286 -0.89 -4.08 8.79
CA VAL A 286 -2.29 -3.66 8.93
C VAL A 286 -3.23 -4.66 8.26
N ASP A 287 -4.45 -4.81 8.80
CA ASP A 287 -5.51 -5.63 8.20
C ASP A 287 -6.69 -4.74 7.78
N SER A 288 -7.17 -4.97 6.55
CA SER A 288 -8.43 -4.44 5.96
C SER A 288 -9.64 -4.39 6.89
N ARG A 289 -9.75 -5.29 7.89
CA ARG A 289 -10.84 -5.32 8.89
C ARG A 289 -11.01 -3.98 9.59
N ILE A 290 -9.94 -3.20 9.73
CA ILE A 290 -9.99 -1.87 10.33
C ILE A 290 -10.94 -0.91 9.61
N LEU A 291 -11.15 -1.08 8.30
CA LEU A 291 -12.10 -0.25 7.55
C LEU A 291 -13.54 -0.47 8.02
N PHE A 292 -13.88 -1.71 8.36
CA PHE A 292 -15.20 -2.10 8.84
C PHE A 292 -15.43 -1.59 10.27
N ASP A 293 -14.39 -1.66 11.11
CA ASP A 293 -14.42 -1.15 12.49
C ASP A 293 -14.64 0.38 12.53
N GLN A 294 -14.38 1.08 11.43
CA GLN A 294 -14.43 2.54 11.32
C GLN A 294 -15.64 3.07 10.53
N LEU A 295 -16.57 2.21 10.14
CA LEU A 295 -17.75 2.60 9.34
C LEU A 295 -18.50 3.80 9.93
N THR A 296 -18.79 3.78 11.23
CA THR A 296 -19.50 4.89 11.92
C THR A 296 -18.67 6.17 11.89
N THR A 297 -17.36 6.08 12.14
CA THR A 297 -16.44 7.22 12.10
C THR A 297 -16.43 7.88 10.73
N TRP A 298 -16.46 7.11 9.63
CA TRP A 298 -16.51 7.67 8.29
C TRP A 298 -17.75 8.50 8.04
N VAL A 299 -18.92 8.03 8.48
CA VAL A 299 -20.18 8.78 8.35
C VAL A 299 -20.12 10.09 9.12
N GLU A 300 -19.62 10.05 10.35
CA GLU A 300 -19.52 11.22 11.23
C GLU A 300 -18.55 12.29 10.72
N LEU A 301 -17.42 11.88 10.14
CA LEU A 301 -16.40 12.81 9.63
C LEU A 301 -16.77 13.40 8.27
N THR A 302 -17.70 12.80 7.54
CA THR A 302 -17.98 13.19 6.16
C THR A 302 -19.45 13.52 5.90
N PRO A 303 -20.22 14.14 6.82
CA PRO A 303 -21.70 14.14 6.79
C PRO A 303 -22.33 14.67 5.49
N ASN A 304 -21.63 15.53 4.74
CA ASN A 304 -22.09 16.14 3.49
C ASN A 304 -21.52 15.50 2.20
N SER A 305 -20.78 14.39 2.33
CA SER A 305 -20.21 13.67 1.18
C SER A 305 -21.23 12.75 0.53
N ASP A 306 -21.07 12.57 -0.78
CA ASP A 306 -21.84 11.63 -1.60
C ASP A 306 -20.95 10.47 -2.12
N ALA A 307 -21.53 9.61 -2.95
CA ALA A 307 -20.81 8.50 -3.59
C ALA A 307 -20.06 8.91 -4.87
N PHE A 308 -20.04 10.19 -5.23
CA PHE A 308 -19.45 10.69 -6.48
C PHE A 308 -18.20 11.53 -6.24
N THR A 309 -17.97 11.95 -5.00
CA THR A 309 -16.80 12.71 -4.58
C THR A 309 -15.89 11.83 -3.75
N LEU A 310 -14.68 11.57 -4.26
CA LEU A 310 -13.69 10.77 -3.54
C LEU A 310 -13.20 11.51 -2.29
N ILE A 311 -13.40 10.90 -1.13
CA ILE A 311 -12.83 11.36 0.14
C ILE A 311 -11.39 10.85 0.22
N ASP A 312 -10.43 11.74 0.00
CA ASP A 312 -9.00 11.46 0.06
C ASP A 312 -8.26 12.26 1.17
N THR A 313 -9.04 12.99 1.97
CA THR A 313 -8.58 13.84 3.07
C THR A 313 -9.55 13.73 4.24
N LEU A 314 -9.02 13.58 5.46
CA LEU A 314 -9.81 13.56 6.70
C LEU A 314 -9.14 14.38 7.80
N PRO A 315 -9.92 15.08 8.65
CA PRO A 315 -9.37 15.79 9.80
C PRO A 315 -8.86 14.79 10.84
N CYS A 316 -7.64 14.98 11.36
CA CYS A 316 -7.03 14.14 12.39
C CYS A 316 -6.80 14.94 13.69
N GLU A 317 -7.04 14.29 14.83
CA GLU A 317 -6.80 14.87 16.16
C GLU A 317 -5.30 15.17 16.38
N PRO A 318 -4.96 16.17 17.23
CA PRO A 318 -3.57 16.44 17.62
C PRO A 318 -2.92 15.21 18.28
N GLN A 319 -1.66 14.98 17.97
CA GLN A 319 -0.90 13.80 18.37
C GLN A 319 -0.51 13.76 19.87
N GLU A 320 -1.12 14.58 20.73
CA GLU A 320 -0.78 14.70 22.16
C GLU A 320 -1.30 13.53 23.02
N ASP A 321 -2.34 12.79 22.57
CA ASP A 321 -2.99 11.74 23.37
C ASP A 321 -2.77 10.29 22.88
N ARG A 322 -1.94 10.03 21.85
CA ARG A 322 -1.77 8.68 21.26
C ARG A 322 -0.34 8.12 21.26
N ALA A 323 0.60 8.76 21.95
CA ALA A 323 1.97 8.25 22.09
C ALA A 323 2.39 8.14 23.56
N GLN A 324 2.08 7.01 24.20
CA GLN A 324 3.01 6.43 25.17
C GLN A 324 3.66 5.23 24.49
N VAL A 325 4.84 5.41 23.89
CA VAL A 325 6.00 4.50 23.97
C VAL A 325 7.24 5.24 23.42
N THR A 326 8.28 5.26 24.23
CA THR A 326 9.68 5.66 24.00
C THR A 326 10.01 7.14 23.79
N ASN A 327 10.33 7.78 24.92
CA ASN A 327 11.17 8.98 24.99
C ASN A 327 12.49 8.76 24.23
N SER A 328 12.77 9.65 23.29
CA SER A 328 14.13 10.16 23.08
C SER A 328 14.02 11.67 22.88
N ASP A 329 14.21 12.40 23.97
CA ASP A 329 14.35 13.86 23.96
C ASP A 329 15.49 14.26 23.02
N THR A 330 15.14 14.78 21.85
CA THR A 330 15.84 15.90 21.24
C THR A 330 14.80 16.74 20.52
N VAL A 331 14.44 17.88 21.10
CA VAL A 331 13.67 18.91 20.40
C VAL A 331 14.49 19.30 19.17
N GLN A 332 14.11 18.78 17.99
CA GLN A 332 14.77 19.13 16.74
C GLN A 332 14.33 20.54 16.35
N THR A 333 15.24 21.50 16.52
CA THR A 333 15.00 22.87 16.10
C THR A 333 15.26 23.01 14.60
N LEU A 334 14.28 23.56 13.89
CA LEU A 334 14.36 23.73 12.44
C LEU A 334 14.97 25.11 12.11
N PRO A 335 15.91 25.19 11.16
CA PRO A 335 16.47 26.46 10.74
C PRO A 335 15.48 27.25 9.88
N PHE A 336 15.13 28.44 10.35
CA PHE A 336 14.42 29.44 9.58
C PHE A 336 15.35 30.61 9.30
N GLY A 337 14.96 31.48 8.39
CA GLY A 337 15.54 32.80 8.36
C GLY A 337 14.51 33.88 8.04
N LEU A 338 14.83 35.09 8.49
CA LEU A 338 13.99 36.26 8.35
C LEU A 338 14.24 36.91 6.99
N SER A 339 13.17 37.06 6.22
CA SER A 339 13.16 37.87 4.99
C SER A 339 11.86 38.65 4.94
N ASN A 340 11.95 39.97 4.74
CA ASN A 340 10.79 40.88 4.71
C ASN A 340 9.84 40.71 5.92
N TYR A 341 10.40 40.65 7.13
CA TYR A 341 9.67 40.45 8.40
C TYR A 341 8.87 39.14 8.51
N LYS A 342 9.13 38.16 7.63
CA LYS A 342 8.54 36.82 7.70
C LYS A 342 9.62 35.78 7.96
N ALA A 343 9.29 34.79 8.79
CA ALA A 343 10.10 33.59 8.92
C ALA A 343 9.86 32.68 7.71
N ILE A 344 10.92 32.31 7.02
CA ILE A 344 10.88 31.41 5.86
C ILE A 344 11.73 30.18 6.19
N PRO A 345 11.25 28.95 5.98
CA PRO A 345 12.06 27.75 6.18
C PRO A 345 13.34 27.83 5.35
N LEU A 346 14.50 27.65 5.98
CA LEU A 346 15.79 27.79 5.28
C LEU A 346 15.90 26.79 4.12
N LYS A 347 15.39 25.57 4.30
CA LYS A 347 15.34 24.54 3.26
C LYS A 347 14.57 24.97 2.02
N GLN A 348 13.44 25.67 2.20
CA GLN A 348 12.64 26.18 1.09
C GLN A 348 13.38 27.31 0.36
N TRP A 349 13.99 28.22 1.12
CA TRP A 349 14.76 29.32 0.56
C TRP A 349 15.99 28.83 -0.23
N LEU A 350 16.70 27.82 0.29
CA LEU A 350 17.83 27.18 -0.39
C LEU A 350 17.42 26.51 -1.71
N LYS A 351 16.28 25.82 -1.76
CA LYS A 351 15.77 25.20 -2.99
C LYS A 351 15.66 26.19 -4.15
N HIS A 352 15.34 27.46 -3.85
CA HIS A 352 15.20 28.51 -4.86
C HIS A 352 16.48 29.27 -5.16
N LYS A 353 17.37 29.44 -4.16
CA LYS A 353 18.54 30.33 -4.27
C LYS A 353 19.86 29.59 -4.47
N ALA A 354 19.97 28.37 -3.96
CA ALA A 354 21.13 27.49 -4.09
C ALA A 354 20.68 26.02 -4.18
N PRO A 355 20.08 25.59 -5.31
CA PRO A 355 19.60 24.22 -5.48
C PRO A 355 20.70 23.15 -5.34
N SER A 356 21.97 23.52 -5.50
CA SER A 356 23.13 22.63 -5.34
C SER A 356 23.55 22.40 -3.88
N ALA A 357 22.87 23.06 -2.92
CA ALA A 357 23.10 22.94 -1.49
C ALA A 357 22.04 22.05 -0.82
N SER A 358 22.46 21.23 0.13
CA SER A 358 21.58 20.41 0.96
C SER A 358 21.64 20.86 2.42
N LEU A 359 20.52 20.76 3.13
CA LEU A 359 20.40 21.12 4.54
C LEU A 359 19.82 19.95 5.33
N ASP A 360 20.55 19.53 6.36
CA ASP A 360 20.13 18.53 7.34
C ASP A 360 20.24 19.11 8.75
N GLY A 361 19.10 19.39 9.39
CA GLY A 361 19.04 20.25 10.58
C GLY A 361 19.78 21.58 10.33
N TRP A 362 20.73 21.93 11.22
CA TRP A 362 21.59 23.10 11.07
C TRP A 362 22.88 22.85 10.29
N ALA A 363 23.03 21.71 9.60
CA ALA A 363 24.21 21.40 8.79
C ALA A 363 23.95 21.70 7.30
N LEU A 364 24.64 22.71 6.78
CA LEU A 364 24.65 23.06 5.35
C LEU A 364 25.79 22.33 4.63
N THR A 365 25.48 21.61 3.56
CA THR A 365 26.45 20.89 2.74
C THR A 365 26.36 21.35 1.29
N LEU A 366 27.50 21.59 0.65
CA LEU A 366 27.62 21.95 -0.75
C LEU A 366 28.20 20.79 -1.56
N SER A 367 27.62 20.58 -2.74
CA SER A 367 28.25 19.72 -3.74
C SER A 367 29.55 20.34 -4.22
N SER A 368 30.55 19.50 -4.53
CA SER A 368 31.92 19.91 -4.86
C SER A 368 32.06 20.80 -6.11
N ASN A 369 30.98 20.96 -6.88
CA ASN A 369 30.92 21.77 -8.11
C ASN A 369 29.77 22.80 -8.07
N ALA A 370 29.31 23.22 -6.88
CA ALA A 370 28.22 24.19 -6.74
C ALA A 370 28.60 25.55 -7.37
N PRO A 371 27.84 26.07 -8.36
CA PRO A 371 28.11 27.37 -8.98
C PRO A 371 27.76 28.56 -8.07
N GLU A 372 27.00 28.36 -7.00
CA GLU A 372 26.50 29.42 -6.13
C GLU A 372 27.56 29.87 -5.10
N LEU A 373 27.81 31.18 -5.03
CA LEU A 373 28.65 31.77 -3.99
C LEU A 373 27.83 31.89 -2.70
N ILE A 374 28.01 30.93 -1.80
CA ILE A 374 27.39 30.94 -0.47
C ILE A 374 28.40 31.41 0.56
N THR A 375 28.05 32.50 1.24
CA THR A 375 28.80 32.95 2.42
C THR A 375 27.94 32.91 3.66
N VAL A 376 28.55 32.51 4.78
CA VAL A 376 27.96 32.58 6.12
C VAL A 376 28.80 33.56 6.92
N ASN A 377 28.18 34.63 7.43
CA ASN A 377 28.84 35.74 8.10
C ASN A 377 30.01 36.34 7.29
N GLY A 378 29.83 36.42 5.96
CA GLY A 378 30.84 36.93 5.02
C GLY A 378 31.99 35.98 4.70
N ARG A 379 31.99 34.74 5.22
CA ARG A 379 32.98 33.70 4.90
C ARG A 379 32.43 32.67 3.93
N LEU A 380 33.21 32.32 2.90
CA LEU A 380 32.81 31.35 1.88
C LEU A 380 32.68 29.94 2.48
N VAL A 381 31.58 29.24 2.16
CA VAL A 381 31.37 27.84 2.53
C VAL A 381 32.05 26.94 1.49
N SER A 382 32.91 26.01 1.91
CA SER A 382 33.73 25.21 0.99
C SER A 382 33.24 23.78 0.77
N ARG A 383 32.61 23.13 1.76
CA ARG A 383 32.00 21.79 1.63
C ARG A 383 30.87 21.55 2.62
N GLN A 384 31.10 21.81 3.90
CA GLN A 384 30.09 21.66 4.94
C GLN A 384 30.29 22.75 5.99
N GLN A 385 29.20 23.34 6.45
CA GLN A 385 29.20 24.39 7.46
C GLN A 385 28.06 24.12 8.44
N LYS A 386 28.39 24.06 9.73
CA LYS A 386 27.37 24.11 10.78
C LYS A 386 26.89 25.55 10.92
N LEU A 387 25.58 25.73 10.88
CA LEU A 387 24.88 26.99 11.03
C LEU A 387 24.39 27.13 12.48
N THR A 388 24.18 28.37 12.90
CA THR A 388 23.63 28.73 14.21
C THR A 388 22.62 29.86 14.08
N PRO A 389 21.63 29.95 14.99
CA PRO A 389 20.73 31.10 15.05
C PRO A 389 21.53 32.41 15.19
N GLY A 390 21.17 33.43 14.41
CA GLY A 390 21.89 34.69 14.30
C GLY A 390 22.90 34.77 13.16
N ASP A 391 23.27 33.63 12.54
CA ASP A 391 24.12 33.65 11.35
C ASP A 391 23.45 34.40 10.20
N THR A 392 24.24 35.10 9.39
CA THR A 392 23.78 35.75 8.18
C THR A 392 24.26 34.96 6.97
N ILE A 393 23.32 34.37 6.22
CA ILE A 393 23.60 33.68 4.97
C ILE A 393 23.39 34.65 3.80
N ASN A 394 24.38 34.70 2.90
CA ASN A 394 24.27 35.40 1.62
C ASN A 394 24.52 34.42 0.47
N ILE A 395 23.54 34.36 -0.44
CA ILE A 395 23.60 33.55 -1.66
C ILE A 395 23.40 34.50 -2.85
N ASN A 396 24.47 34.69 -3.63
CA ASN A 396 24.44 35.53 -4.84
C ASN A 396 23.79 36.92 -4.62
N GLY A 397 24.04 37.55 -3.46
CA GLY A 397 23.52 38.87 -3.09
C GLY A 397 22.17 38.86 -2.36
N SER A 398 21.49 37.72 -2.25
CA SER A 398 20.29 37.56 -1.42
C SER A 398 20.71 37.23 0.01
N VAL A 399 20.36 38.09 0.98
CA VAL A 399 20.78 37.97 2.38
C VAL A 399 19.60 37.56 3.27
N MET A 400 19.86 36.67 4.23
CA MET A 400 18.90 36.22 5.23
C MET A 400 19.61 36.02 6.58
N THR A 401 19.01 36.50 7.66
CA THR A 401 19.46 36.22 9.03
C THR A 401 18.72 34.99 9.56
N LEU A 402 19.47 34.00 10.02
CA LEU A 402 18.92 32.76 10.54
C LEU A 402 18.32 32.97 11.92
N ILE A 403 17.19 32.33 12.15
CA ILE A 403 16.51 32.31 13.43
C ILE A 403 16.15 30.86 13.76
N GLU A 404 16.06 30.62 15.06
CA GLU A 404 15.46 29.40 15.59
C GLU A 404 13.99 29.66 15.85
N ILE A 405 13.15 28.74 15.40
CA ILE A 405 11.77 28.65 15.83
C ILE A 405 11.65 27.30 16.52
N SER A 406 11.45 27.33 17.83
CA SER A 406 11.06 26.14 18.58
C SER A 406 9.69 25.69 18.08
N GLY A 407 9.61 24.44 17.62
CA GLY A 407 8.34 23.80 17.29
C GLY A 407 7.49 23.58 18.53
#